data_AF-A0A7W6XT47-F1
#
_entry.id   AF-A0A7W6XT47-F1
#
_cell.length_a   1.000
_cell.length_b   1.000
_cell.length_c   1.000
_cell.angle_alpha   90.00
_cell.angle_beta   90.00
_cell.angle_gamma   90.00
#
_symmetry.space_group_name_H-M   'P 1'
#
loop_
_entity.id
_entity.type
_entity.pdbx_description
1 polymer ?
#
loop_
_entity_poly.entity_id
_entity_poly.type
_entity_poly.pdbx_seq_one_letter_code
_entity_poly.pdbx_strand_id
1 'polypeptide(L)'
;MKTSGADIDHVDIVDAVYQAAIRSELWPDTLCAIVDYVGAVAGNIVYQAPDGRGSFLIPGRMREDLNALYLQHYTSNPYARAFEKVKPGEIAVGNRLIDAEAVRHSAFYADICEPQNIFNQLFLPHASLHERGGIGGVALFLSRQQDEHAVEAAARLERLSPHMARAIDLSFQVNRIARAPELPQRLIDAIADAAVLIDSRGAVLLLNAAAEALLQQADGIFLSRSERPSLAAHISKTSIRLANAIRQALLIADGEDTPFDGALSISRPSGLPPYLVMITPLAPTAVSIWDAVDSGARVLIHIVDPEAKTRRQAQQLQHIFGLTEAETRVAALIGSGMNLPEIARVLGISSNTVKTHTGRCFGKTGVRSQAALARLIASIPIAGNRPATPSRTNGKSRPRQS
;
A
#
# COMPACT_ATOMS: atom_id res chain seq x y z
N MET A 1 0.05 -1.28 -48.75
CA MET A 1 1.38 -1.29 -48.11
C MET A 1 1.41 -2.50 -47.19
N LYS A 2 2.08 -3.58 -47.59
CA LYS A 2 2.21 -4.80 -46.78
C LYS A 2 3.21 -4.49 -45.66
N THR A 3 2.75 -4.35 -44.43
CA THR A 3 3.63 -4.39 -43.27
C THR A 3 4.06 -5.83 -43.08
N SER A 4 5.34 -6.08 -43.38
CA SER A 4 6.08 -7.28 -43.07
C SER A 4 6.01 -7.54 -41.56
N GLY A 5 5.12 -8.42 -41.12
CA GLY A 5 5.22 -9.02 -39.79
C GLY A 5 6.47 -9.89 -39.79
N ALA A 6 7.51 -9.47 -39.08
CA ALA A 6 8.59 -10.38 -38.75
C ALA A 6 7.96 -11.57 -38.01
N ASP A 7 8.18 -12.80 -38.50
CA ASP A 7 7.85 -14.00 -37.73
C ASP A 7 8.64 -13.90 -36.42
N ILE A 8 7.99 -13.50 -35.33
CA ILE A 8 8.60 -13.50 -34.01
C ILE A 8 8.77 -14.98 -33.64
N ASP A 9 10.03 -15.41 -33.48
CA ASP A 9 10.31 -16.80 -33.14
C ASP A 9 9.83 -17.10 -31.72
N HIS A 10 9.47 -18.36 -31.48
CA HIS A 10 9.05 -18.86 -30.17
C HIS A 10 10.08 -18.53 -29.07
N VAL A 11 11.37 -18.58 -29.41
CA VAL A 11 12.47 -18.27 -28.48
C VAL A 11 12.42 -16.81 -28.01
N ASP A 12 12.16 -15.86 -28.93
CA ASP A 12 12.11 -14.44 -28.61
C ASP A 12 10.92 -14.11 -27.69
N ILE A 13 9.76 -14.74 -27.92
CA ILE A 13 8.60 -14.59 -27.04
C ILE A 13 8.89 -15.17 -25.65
N VAL A 14 9.53 -16.33 -25.57
CA VAL A 14 9.89 -16.92 -24.28
C VAL A 14 10.84 -16.01 -23.51
N ASP A 15 11.83 -15.41 -24.17
CA ASP A 15 12.73 -14.44 -23.53
C ASP A 15 11.97 -13.21 -23.03
N ALA A 16 11.11 -12.61 -23.87
CA ALA A 16 10.27 -11.47 -23.48
C ALA A 16 9.38 -11.79 -22.25
N VAL A 17 8.79 -12.99 -22.21
CA VAL A 17 8.00 -13.48 -21.08
C VAL A 17 8.83 -13.55 -19.79
N TYR A 18 10.08 -14.01 -19.84
CA TYR A 18 10.95 -14.03 -18.66
C TYR A 18 11.50 -12.66 -18.27
N GLN A 19 11.77 -11.77 -19.23
CA GLN A 19 12.14 -10.39 -18.92
C GLN A 19 11.00 -9.66 -18.19
N ALA A 20 9.76 -9.82 -18.67
CA ALA A 20 8.58 -9.28 -18.02
C ALA A 20 8.33 -9.89 -16.63
N ALA A 21 8.74 -11.15 -16.42
CA ALA A 21 8.65 -11.80 -15.12
C ALA A 21 9.38 -11.00 -14.02
N ILE A 22 10.54 -10.42 -14.36
CA ILE A 22 11.41 -9.65 -13.46
C ILE A 22 11.06 -8.16 -13.48
N ARG A 23 10.66 -7.64 -14.65
CA ARG A 23 10.31 -6.24 -14.89
C ARG A 23 8.82 -6.11 -15.23
N SER A 24 8.01 -5.92 -14.19
CA SER A 24 6.56 -5.96 -14.28
C SER A 24 5.97 -4.96 -15.28
N GLU A 25 6.67 -3.85 -15.54
CA GLU A 25 6.28 -2.83 -16.51
C GLU A 25 6.28 -3.32 -17.97
N LEU A 26 6.95 -4.43 -18.30
CA LEU A 26 7.07 -4.95 -19.66
C LEU A 26 5.91 -5.86 -20.08
N TRP A 27 5.00 -6.21 -19.17
CA TRP A 27 3.91 -7.14 -19.47
C TRP A 27 2.93 -6.67 -20.56
N PRO A 28 2.52 -5.40 -20.66
CA PRO A 28 1.67 -4.93 -21.75
C PRO A 28 2.32 -5.16 -23.14
N ASP A 29 3.60 -4.82 -23.28
CA ASP A 29 4.34 -5.00 -24.54
C ASP A 29 4.57 -6.48 -24.85
N THR A 30 4.88 -7.27 -23.82
CA THR A 30 5.03 -8.73 -23.93
C THR A 30 3.73 -9.40 -24.35
N LEU A 31 2.58 -8.96 -23.82
CA LEU A 31 1.28 -9.42 -24.26
C LEU A 31 0.99 -9.06 -25.71
N CYS A 32 1.38 -7.87 -26.17
CA CYS A 32 1.27 -7.51 -27.59
C CYS A 32 2.08 -8.48 -28.48
N ALA A 33 3.28 -8.87 -28.06
CA ALA A 33 4.10 -9.84 -28.78
C ALA A 33 3.50 -11.26 -28.75
N ILE A 34 2.92 -11.69 -27.63
CA ILE A 34 2.19 -12.97 -27.53
C ILE A 34 0.96 -12.96 -28.46
N VAL A 35 0.23 -11.85 -28.52
CA VAL A 35 -0.93 -11.67 -29.42
C VAL A 35 -0.50 -11.87 -30.88
N ASP A 36 0.63 -11.29 -31.30
CA ASP A 36 1.17 -11.50 -32.65
C ASP A 36 1.55 -12.96 -32.90
N TYR A 37 2.32 -13.56 -31.99
CA TYR A 37 2.81 -14.94 -32.13
C TYR A 37 1.65 -15.95 -32.22
N VAL A 38 0.62 -15.79 -31.37
CA VAL A 38 -0.54 -16.68 -31.38
C VAL A 38 -1.42 -16.43 -32.61
N GLY A 39 -1.45 -15.20 -33.14
CA GLY A 39 -2.33 -14.79 -34.23
C GLY A 39 -3.70 -14.31 -33.72
N ALA A 40 -3.71 -13.64 -32.56
CA ALA A 40 -4.88 -13.06 -31.93
C ALA A 40 -5.08 -11.58 -32.35
N VAL A 41 -6.23 -10.98 -32.03
CA VAL A 41 -6.48 -9.54 -32.23
C VAL A 41 -6.05 -8.72 -31.02
N ALA A 42 -6.24 -9.27 -29.83
CA ALA A 42 -5.90 -8.65 -28.55
C ALA A 42 -5.73 -9.73 -27.47
N GLY A 43 -5.32 -9.33 -26.28
CA GLY A 43 -5.22 -10.23 -25.15
C GLY A 43 -5.18 -9.50 -23.82
N ASN A 44 -5.33 -10.25 -22.74
CA ASN A 44 -5.07 -9.75 -21.41
C ASN A 44 -4.58 -10.84 -20.46
N ILE A 45 -3.94 -10.41 -19.38
CA ILE A 45 -3.84 -11.20 -18.15
C ILE A 45 -4.90 -10.65 -17.22
N VAL A 46 -5.78 -11.51 -16.73
CA VAL A 46 -6.90 -11.10 -15.89
C VAL A 46 -6.89 -11.92 -14.60
N TYR A 47 -7.24 -11.25 -13.51
CA TYR A 47 -7.59 -11.87 -12.25
C TYR A 47 -8.89 -11.26 -11.75
N GLN A 48 -9.84 -12.12 -11.44
CA GLN A 48 -11.11 -11.76 -10.85
C GLN A 48 -11.15 -12.27 -9.41
N ALA A 49 -11.18 -11.35 -8.46
CA ALA A 49 -11.34 -11.68 -7.04
C ALA A 49 -12.79 -12.10 -6.73
N PRO A 50 -13.02 -12.96 -5.71
CA PRO A 50 -14.37 -13.44 -5.36
C PRO A 50 -15.37 -12.35 -5.01
N ASP A 51 -14.90 -11.30 -4.35
CA ASP A 51 -15.67 -10.13 -3.93
C ASP A 51 -15.51 -8.94 -4.90
N GLY A 52 -14.85 -9.16 -6.04
CA GLY A 52 -14.49 -8.15 -7.03
C GLY A 52 -13.33 -7.22 -6.61
N ARG A 53 -12.98 -7.15 -5.32
CA ARG A 53 -11.97 -6.23 -4.80
C ARG A 53 -10.56 -6.74 -5.10
N GLY A 54 -9.73 -5.91 -5.74
CA GLY A 54 -8.38 -6.30 -6.16
C GLY A 54 -8.35 -7.16 -7.43
N SER A 55 -9.47 -7.22 -8.17
CA SER A 55 -9.46 -7.69 -9.56
C SER A 55 -8.61 -6.76 -10.41
N PHE A 56 -7.86 -7.32 -11.35
CA PHE A 56 -7.03 -6.53 -12.26
C PHE A 56 -7.04 -7.14 -13.65
N LEU A 57 -6.67 -6.30 -14.61
CA LEU A 57 -6.51 -6.68 -16.00
C LEU A 57 -5.28 -5.96 -16.57
N ILE A 58 -4.42 -6.73 -17.22
CA ILE A 58 -3.26 -6.25 -17.96
C ILE A 58 -3.61 -6.33 -19.43
N PRO A 59 -3.90 -5.21 -20.12
CA PRO A 59 -4.32 -5.24 -21.51
C PRO A 59 -3.12 -5.39 -22.45
N GLY A 60 -3.33 -6.13 -23.54
CA GLY A 60 -2.50 -6.12 -24.75
C GLY A 60 -3.40 -5.82 -25.95
N ARG A 61 -3.26 -4.63 -26.55
CA ARG A 61 -4.07 -4.15 -27.69
C ARG A 61 -5.58 -4.09 -27.45
N MET A 62 -5.99 -3.93 -26.20
CA MET A 62 -7.38 -3.65 -25.85
C MET A 62 -7.66 -2.15 -25.79
N ARG A 63 -8.91 -1.78 -26.04
CA ARG A 63 -9.41 -0.40 -25.95
C ARG A 63 -9.51 0.04 -24.49
N GLU A 64 -8.71 1.04 -24.14
CA GLU A 64 -8.62 1.55 -22.76
C GLU A 64 -9.95 2.16 -22.26
N ASP A 65 -10.71 2.79 -23.15
CA ASP A 65 -12.00 3.42 -22.84
C ASP A 65 -13.09 2.42 -22.40
N LEU A 66 -12.91 1.14 -22.69
CA LEU A 66 -13.86 0.08 -22.34
C LEU A 66 -13.46 -0.70 -21.07
N ASN A 67 -12.25 -0.51 -20.55
CA ASN A 67 -11.76 -1.26 -19.39
C ASN A 67 -12.58 -1.00 -18.12
N ALA A 68 -12.91 0.26 -17.84
CA ALA A 68 -13.71 0.62 -16.68
C ALA A 68 -15.13 0.03 -16.76
N LEU A 69 -15.76 0.10 -17.93
CA LEU A 69 -17.07 -0.49 -18.18
C LEU A 69 -17.04 -2.01 -17.96
N TYR A 70 -16.01 -2.69 -18.47
CA TYR A 70 -15.83 -4.13 -18.27
C TYR A 70 -15.70 -4.49 -16.78
N LEU A 71 -14.82 -3.80 -16.05
CA LEU A 71 -14.57 -4.07 -14.64
C LEU A 71 -15.80 -3.82 -13.75
N GLN A 72 -16.64 -2.84 -14.12
CA GLN A 72 -17.84 -2.50 -13.36
C GLN A 72 -19.04 -3.40 -13.67
N HIS A 73 -19.23 -3.80 -14.92
CA HIS A 73 -20.48 -4.42 -15.37
C HIS A 73 -20.35 -5.84 -15.95
N TYR A 74 -19.16 -6.24 -16.40
CA TYR A 74 -18.99 -7.43 -17.24
C TYR A 74 -17.92 -8.43 -16.76
N THR A 75 -17.43 -8.31 -15.52
CA THR A 75 -16.50 -9.27 -14.94
C THR A 75 -17.09 -10.69 -14.88
N SER A 76 -18.39 -10.82 -14.59
CA SER A 76 -19.11 -12.11 -14.56
C SER A 76 -19.80 -12.48 -15.88
N ASN A 77 -19.16 -12.18 -17.02
CA ASN A 77 -19.68 -12.45 -18.37
C ASN A 77 -19.82 -13.96 -18.67
N PRO A 78 -20.54 -14.34 -19.75
CA PRO A 78 -20.79 -15.75 -20.08
C PRO A 78 -19.52 -16.61 -20.21
N TYR A 79 -18.43 -16.06 -20.73
CA TYR A 79 -17.20 -16.82 -20.84
C TYR A 79 -16.48 -16.98 -19.51
N ALA A 80 -16.44 -15.93 -18.67
CA ALA A 80 -15.87 -16.03 -17.32
C ALA A 80 -16.51 -17.19 -16.54
N ARG A 81 -17.84 -17.31 -16.61
CA ARG A 81 -18.62 -18.42 -16.01
C ARG A 81 -18.30 -19.79 -16.61
N ALA A 82 -18.03 -19.84 -17.91
CA ALA A 82 -17.66 -21.09 -18.57
C ALA A 82 -16.25 -21.55 -18.17
N PHE A 83 -15.34 -20.59 -17.99
CA PHE A 83 -13.94 -20.84 -17.65
C PHE A 83 -13.71 -21.27 -16.19
N GLU A 84 -14.65 -21.03 -15.27
CA GLU A 84 -14.56 -21.53 -13.88
C GLU A 84 -14.38 -23.05 -13.79
N LYS A 85 -14.80 -23.78 -14.84
CA LYS A 85 -14.74 -25.23 -14.91
C LYS A 85 -13.46 -25.75 -15.57
N VAL A 86 -12.63 -24.87 -16.12
CA VAL A 86 -11.42 -25.22 -16.87
C VAL A 86 -10.27 -25.33 -15.88
N LYS A 87 -9.54 -26.45 -15.93
CA LYS A 87 -8.42 -26.67 -15.00
C LYS A 87 -7.23 -25.80 -15.38
N PRO A 88 -6.45 -25.29 -14.40
CA PRO A 88 -5.20 -24.61 -14.68
C PRO A 88 -4.28 -25.43 -15.58
N GLY A 89 -3.68 -24.77 -16.58
CA GLY A 89 -2.81 -25.39 -17.57
C GLY A 89 -3.53 -25.99 -18.79
N GLU A 90 -4.86 -26.18 -18.75
CA GLU A 90 -5.65 -26.58 -19.92
C GLU A 90 -6.12 -25.35 -20.70
N ILE A 91 -5.92 -25.35 -22.02
CA ILE A 91 -6.40 -24.25 -22.87
C ILE A 91 -7.86 -24.46 -23.22
N ALA A 92 -8.68 -23.46 -22.91
CA ALA A 92 -10.06 -23.40 -23.31
C ALA A 92 -10.25 -22.58 -24.59
N VAL A 93 -11.10 -23.08 -25.49
CA VAL A 93 -11.62 -22.32 -26.63
C VAL A 93 -13.04 -21.90 -26.30
N GLY A 94 -13.26 -20.61 -26.09
CA GLY A 94 -14.49 -20.02 -25.55
C GLY A 94 -15.76 -20.49 -26.26
N ASN A 95 -15.84 -20.33 -27.58
CA ASN A 95 -17.01 -20.71 -28.38
C ASN A 95 -17.31 -22.22 -28.38
N ARG A 96 -16.42 -23.07 -27.87
CA ARG A 96 -16.70 -24.51 -27.68
C ARG A 96 -17.35 -24.82 -26.33
N LEU A 97 -17.33 -23.87 -25.39
CA LEU A 97 -17.81 -24.05 -24.02
C LEU A 97 -19.17 -23.40 -23.76
N ILE A 98 -19.64 -22.57 -24.70
CA ILE A 98 -20.86 -21.77 -24.53
C ILE A 98 -21.72 -21.76 -25.81
N ASP A 99 -22.95 -21.31 -25.67
CA ASP A 99 -23.78 -20.92 -26.81
C ASP A 99 -23.29 -19.56 -27.37
N ALA A 100 -22.42 -19.63 -28.37
CA ALA A 100 -21.83 -18.44 -28.99
C ALA A 100 -22.89 -17.53 -29.65
N GLU A 101 -24.01 -18.09 -30.12
CA GLU A 101 -25.07 -17.29 -30.73
C GLU A 101 -25.84 -16.50 -29.69
N ALA A 102 -26.14 -17.11 -28.54
CA ALA A 102 -26.73 -16.40 -27.41
C ALA A 102 -25.83 -15.26 -26.91
N VAL A 103 -24.50 -15.47 -26.87
CA VAL A 103 -23.55 -14.43 -26.46
C VAL A 103 -23.52 -13.26 -27.43
N ARG A 104 -23.58 -13.50 -28.75
CA ARG A 104 -23.61 -12.42 -29.75
C ARG A 104 -24.81 -11.48 -29.58
N HIS A 105 -25.92 -11.99 -29.03
CA HIS A 105 -27.12 -11.20 -28.73
C HIS A 105 -27.11 -10.57 -27.33
N SER A 106 -26.00 -10.64 -26.60
CA SER A 106 -25.88 -10.08 -25.24
C SER A 106 -25.31 -8.66 -25.24
N ALA A 107 -25.66 -7.87 -24.22
CA ALA A 107 -25.09 -6.53 -24.01
C ALA A 107 -23.56 -6.56 -23.84
N PHE A 108 -23.02 -7.61 -23.21
CA PHE A 108 -21.58 -7.82 -23.10
C PHE A 108 -20.89 -7.83 -24.47
N TYR A 109 -21.48 -8.54 -25.44
CA TYR A 109 -20.89 -8.63 -26.77
C TYR A 109 -20.97 -7.29 -27.51
N ALA A 110 -22.11 -6.59 -27.46
CA ALA A 110 -22.28 -5.29 -28.09
C ALA A 110 -21.38 -4.19 -27.47
N ASP A 111 -21.23 -4.19 -26.15
CA ASP A 111 -20.51 -3.14 -25.43
C ASP A 111 -18.99 -3.37 -25.42
N ILE A 112 -18.55 -4.63 -25.34
CA ILE A 112 -17.14 -4.99 -25.13
C ILE A 112 -16.52 -5.69 -26.34
N CYS A 113 -17.18 -6.71 -26.88
CA CYS A 113 -16.57 -7.57 -27.90
C CYS A 113 -16.58 -6.94 -29.30
N GLU A 114 -17.76 -6.52 -29.76
CA GLU A 114 -17.97 -5.98 -31.11
C GLU A 114 -17.12 -4.72 -31.37
N PRO A 115 -17.03 -3.72 -30.47
CA PRO A 115 -16.24 -2.50 -30.71
C PRO A 115 -14.72 -2.73 -30.76
N GLN A 116 -14.27 -3.95 -30.42
CA GLN A 116 -12.88 -4.40 -30.43
C GLN A 116 -12.63 -5.55 -31.42
N ASN A 117 -13.63 -5.91 -32.24
CA ASN A 117 -13.58 -7.02 -33.20
C ASN A 117 -13.24 -8.38 -32.55
N ILE A 118 -13.76 -8.62 -31.35
CA ILE A 118 -13.59 -9.88 -30.61
C ILE A 118 -14.74 -10.81 -30.96
N PHE A 119 -14.43 -11.96 -31.53
CA PHE A 119 -15.39 -12.98 -31.97
C PHE A 119 -15.33 -14.28 -31.17
N ASN A 120 -14.13 -14.65 -30.72
CA ASN A 120 -13.88 -15.79 -29.85
C ASN A 120 -12.72 -15.47 -28.91
N GLN A 121 -12.47 -16.35 -27.95
CA GLN A 121 -11.39 -16.23 -27.00
C GLN A 121 -10.74 -17.57 -26.67
N LEU A 122 -9.43 -17.55 -26.56
CA LEU A 122 -8.62 -18.60 -25.95
C LEU A 122 -8.35 -18.20 -24.51
N PHE A 123 -8.45 -19.14 -23.58
CA PHE A 123 -8.14 -18.88 -22.19
C PHE A 123 -7.24 -19.95 -21.61
N LEU A 124 -6.17 -19.50 -20.97
CA LEU A 124 -5.24 -20.32 -20.21
C LEU A 124 -5.37 -19.94 -18.73
N PRO A 125 -6.15 -20.70 -17.93
CA PRO A 125 -6.24 -20.47 -16.50
C PRO A 125 -4.90 -20.76 -15.83
N HIS A 126 -4.54 -19.95 -14.83
CA HIS A 126 -3.30 -20.11 -14.08
C HIS A 126 -3.58 -20.52 -12.62
N ALA A 127 -2.77 -21.43 -12.08
CA ALA A 127 -3.02 -22.04 -10.77
C ALA A 127 -2.85 -21.04 -9.62
N SER A 128 -1.78 -20.24 -9.62
CA SER A 128 -1.56 -19.24 -8.57
C SER A 128 -2.54 -18.07 -8.61
N LEU A 129 -3.26 -17.90 -9.71
CA LEU A 129 -4.40 -16.99 -9.81
C LEU A 129 -5.71 -17.64 -9.32
N HIS A 130 -5.76 -18.97 -9.17
CA HIS A 130 -6.89 -19.72 -8.60
C HIS A 130 -6.80 -19.92 -7.08
N GLU A 131 -5.60 -20.13 -6.53
CA GLU A 131 -5.39 -20.42 -5.10
C GLU A 131 -5.89 -19.31 -4.15
N ARG A 132 -6.20 -18.13 -4.68
CA ARG A 132 -6.69 -16.97 -3.93
C ARG A 132 -8.22 -16.91 -3.81
N GLY A 133 -8.90 -18.00 -4.20
CA GLY A 133 -10.36 -18.09 -4.26
C GLY A 133 -10.96 -17.43 -5.51
N GLY A 134 -10.19 -16.58 -6.21
CA GLY A 134 -10.55 -15.95 -7.47
C GLY A 134 -10.23 -16.83 -8.69
N ILE A 135 -10.50 -16.31 -9.88
CA ILE A 135 -10.23 -16.98 -11.16
C ILE A 135 -9.38 -16.03 -11.99
N GLY A 136 -8.27 -16.53 -12.53
CA GLY A 136 -7.43 -15.72 -13.39
C GLY A 136 -6.54 -16.54 -14.29
N GLY A 137 -6.02 -15.88 -15.31
CA GLY A 137 -5.28 -16.50 -16.38
C GLY A 137 -4.99 -15.52 -17.50
N VAL A 138 -4.61 -16.07 -18.64
CA VAL A 138 -4.35 -15.30 -19.86
C VAL A 138 -5.48 -15.55 -20.83
N ALA A 139 -6.16 -14.48 -21.24
CA ALA A 139 -7.15 -14.51 -22.30
C ALA A 139 -6.56 -13.90 -23.57
N LEU A 140 -6.68 -14.60 -24.70
CA LEU A 140 -6.36 -14.05 -26.02
C LEU A 140 -7.63 -14.04 -26.86
N PHE A 141 -7.89 -12.95 -27.56
CA PHE A 141 -9.12 -12.73 -28.30
C PHE A 141 -8.86 -12.91 -29.79
N LEU A 142 -9.78 -13.58 -30.48
CA LEU A 142 -9.71 -13.84 -31.92
C LEU A 142 -10.80 -13.04 -32.61
N SER A 143 -10.47 -12.42 -33.75
CA SER A 143 -11.47 -11.93 -34.69
C SER A 143 -12.12 -13.08 -35.46
N ARG A 144 -13.21 -12.80 -36.20
CA ARG A 144 -13.91 -13.82 -36.99
C ARG A 144 -13.00 -14.55 -37.98
N GLN A 145 -12.09 -13.83 -38.63
CA GLN A 145 -11.15 -14.41 -39.58
C GLN A 145 -10.10 -15.28 -38.88
N GLN A 146 -9.61 -14.85 -37.71
CA GLN A 146 -8.62 -15.59 -36.94
C GLN A 146 -9.20 -16.85 -36.27
N ASP A 147 -10.50 -16.84 -35.98
CA ASP A 147 -11.20 -17.99 -35.40
C ASP A 147 -11.19 -19.24 -36.30
N GLU A 148 -11.09 -19.05 -37.63
CA GLU A 148 -10.89 -20.14 -38.58
C GLU A 148 -9.62 -20.96 -38.28
N HIS A 149 -8.65 -20.35 -37.60
CA HIS A 149 -7.39 -20.95 -37.17
C HIS A 149 -7.26 -21.05 -35.65
N ALA A 150 -8.39 -21.10 -34.92
CA ALA A 150 -8.39 -21.13 -33.46
C ALA A 150 -7.66 -22.35 -32.87
N VAL A 151 -7.62 -23.48 -33.60
CA VAL A 151 -6.92 -24.70 -33.17
C VAL A 151 -5.40 -24.50 -33.22
N GLU A 152 -4.89 -23.94 -34.31
CA GLU A 152 -3.47 -23.61 -34.45
C GLU A 152 -3.05 -22.54 -33.43
N ALA A 153 -3.88 -21.52 -33.23
CA ALA A 153 -3.68 -20.49 -32.22
C ALA A 153 -3.62 -21.11 -30.80
N ALA A 154 -4.55 -22.00 -30.46
CA ALA A 154 -4.53 -22.74 -29.21
C ALA A 154 -3.24 -23.57 -29.05
N ALA A 155 -2.80 -24.28 -30.10
CA ALA A 155 -1.55 -25.05 -30.08
C ALA A 155 -0.30 -24.16 -29.92
N ARG A 156 -0.30 -22.94 -30.45
CA ARG A 156 0.78 -21.95 -30.24
C ARG A 156 0.80 -21.48 -28.78
N LEU A 157 -0.36 -21.17 -28.21
CA LEU A 157 -0.50 -20.82 -26.80
C LEU A 157 -0.10 -21.99 -25.89
N GLU A 158 -0.39 -23.23 -26.27
CA GLU A 158 -0.03 -24.44 -25.52
C GLU A 158 1.48 -24.57 -25.35
N ARG A 159 2.25 -24.27 -26.41
CA ARG A 159 3.71 -24.25 -26.33
C ARG A 159 4.24 -23.16 -25.39
N LEU A 160 3.54 -22.03 -25.29
CA LEU A 160 3.92 -20.94 -24.38
C LEU A 160 3.46 -21.17 -22.94
N SER A 161 2.40 -21.94 -22.72
CA SER A 161 1.79 -22.22 -21.41
C SER A 161 2.80 -22.50 -20.27
N PRO A 162 3.77 -23.42 -20.40
CA PRO A 162 4.71 -23.70 -19.31
C PRO A 162 5.68 -22.54 -19.03
N HIS A 163 5.95 -21.67 -20.00
CA HIS A 163 6.77 -20.47 -19.81
C HIS A 163 5.96 -19.35 -19.16
N MET A 164 4.73 -19.16 -19.61
CA MET A 164 3.80 -18.20 -19.02
C MET A 164 3.51 -18.51 -17.56
N ALA A 165 3.18 -19.77 -17.24
CA ALA A 165 2.94 -20.19 -15.87
C ALA A 165 4.14 -19.87 -14.96
N ARG A 166 5.35 -20.26 -15.38
CA ARG A 166 6.58 -19.98 -14.62
C ARG A 166 6.89 -18.50 -14.48
N ALA A 167 6.70 -17.71 -15.53
CA ALA A 167 6.94 -16.27 -15.51
C ALA A 167 5.96 -15.53 -14.61
N ILE A 168 4.67 -15.91 -14.64
CA ILE A 168 3.65 -15.37 -13.75
C ILE A 168 3.99 -15.71 -12.28
N ASP A 169 4.38 -16.96 -12.00
CA ASP A 169 4.80 -17.37 -10.65
C ASP A 169 6.05 -16.61 -10.19
N LEU A 170 7.02 -16.44 -11.09
CA LEU A 170 8.23 -15.67 -10.82
C LEU A 170 7.91 -14.19 -10.55
N SER A 171 7.01 -13.58 -11.33
CA SER A 171 6.51 -12.22 -11.06
C SER A 171 5.90 -12.13 -9.68
N PHE A 172 5.08 -13.10 -9.25
CA PHE A 172 4.54 -13.10 -7.89
C PHE A 172 5.62 -13.24 -6.83
N GLN A 173 6.62 -14.10 -7.04
CA GLN A 173 7.73 -14.28 -6.09
C GLN A 173 8.61 -13.04 -6.00
N VAL A 174 9.00 -12.45 -7.13
CA VAL A 174 9.82 -11.23 -7.20
C VAL A 174 9.09 -10.05 -6.56
N ASN A 175 7.82 -9.84 -6.87
CA ASN A 175 7.02 -8.80 -6.22
C ASN A 175 6.90 -9.03 -4.70
N ARG A 176 6.78 -10.29 -4.26
CA ARG A 176 6.76 -10.63 -2.84
C ARG A 176 8.10 -10.38 -2.14
N ILE A 177 9.23 -10.58 -2.84
CA ILE A 177 10.58 -10.32 -2.32
C ILE A 177 10.89 -8.82 -2.31
N ALA A 178 10.53 -8.09 -3.38
CA ALA A 178 10.65 -6.63 -3.46
C ALA A 178 9.79 -5.92 -2.40
N ARG A 179 8.68 -6.55 -2.00
CA ARG A 179 7.85 -6.19 -0.85
C ARG A 179 8.32 -6.93 0.40
N ALA A 180 9.60 -6.82 0.74
CA ALA A 180 10.14 -7.37 1.97
C ALA A 180 9.19 -6.98 3.13
N PRO A 181 8.77 -7.94 4.00
CA PRO A 181 7.80 -7.68 5.08
C PRO A 181 8.21 -6.53 6.02
N GLU A 182 9.46 -6.08 5.95
CA GLU A 182 9.98 -4.96 6.70
C GLU A 182 9.69 -3.58 6.09
N LEU A 183 9.32 -3.41 4.81
CA LEU A 183 9.21 -2.05 4.24
C LEU A 183 8.07 -1.24 4.89
N PRO A 184 6.82 -1.74 5.01
CA PRO A 184 5.76 -1.02 5.73
C PRO A 184 6.12 -0.79 7.19
N GLN A 185 6.71 -1.79 7.86
CA GLN A 185 7.17 -1.67 9.25
C GLN A 185 8.25 -0.58 9.39
N ARG A 186 9.25 -0.55 8.50
CA ARG A 186 10.32 0.46 8.51
C ARG A 186 9.82 1.87 8.21
N LEU A 187 8.76 2.01 7.41
CA LEU A 187 8.11 3.30 7.15
C LEU A 187 7.39 3.81 8.41
N ILE A 188 6.61 2.96 9.08
CA ILE A 188 5.92 3.39 10.32
C ILE A 188 6.87 3.56 11.51
N ASP A 189 7.97 2.81 11.56
CA ASP A 189 9.02 2.96 12.58
C ASP A 189 9.81 4.27 12.41
N ALA A 190 9.77 4.90 11.22
CA ALA A 190 10.34 6.22 11.00
C ALA A 190 9.46 7.34 11.58
N ILE A 191 8.18 7.07 11.87
CA ILE A 191 7.25 8.04 12.46
C ILE A 191 7.53 8.16 13.96
N ALA A 192 7.68 9.41 14.43
CA ALA A 192 8.04 9.70 15.82
C ALA A 192 6.92 9.45 16.82
N ASP A 193 5.68 9.78 16.44
CA ASP A 193 4.50 9.53 17.26
C ASP A 193 3.93 8.13 16.97
N ALA A 194 2.89 7.76 17.70
CA ALA A 194 2.28 6.44 17.57
C ALA A 194 1.63 6.31 16.18
N ALA A 195 2.00 5.27 15.43
CA ALA A 195 1.47 4.97 14.12
C ALA A 195 0.86 3.56 14.09
N VAL A 196 -0.35 3.46 13.54
CA VAL A 196 -1.10 2.21 13.41
C VAL A 196 -1.57 2.08 11.97
N LEU A 197 -1.25 0.96 11.33
CA LEU A 197 -1.81 0.60 10.02
C LEU A 197 -3.01 -0.31 10.22
N ILE A 198 -4.07 -0.03 9.47
CA ILE A 198 -5.34 -0.76 9.51
C ILE A 198 -5.58 -1.46 8.17
N ASP A 199 -6.02 -2.71 8.22
CA ASP A 199 -6.36 -3.52 7.05
C ASP A 199 -7.70 -3.09 6.41
N SER A 200 -8.02 -3.64 5.24
CA SER A 200 -9.29 -3.39 4.54
C SER A 200 -10.56 -3.76 5.32
N ARG A 201 -10.43 -4.51 6.42
CA ARG A 201 -11.54 -4.96 7.27
C ARG A 201 -11.62 -4.17 8.58
N GLY A 202 -10.79 -3.13 8.74
CA GLY A 202 -10.74 -2.31 9.95
C GLY A 202 -9.94 -2.93 11.11
N ALA A 203 -9.18 -3.99 10.87
CA ALA A 203 -8.32 -4.61 11.87
C ALA A 203 -6.92 -3.98 11.86
N VAL A 204 -6.25 -3.96 13.01
CA VAL A 204 -4.87 -3.52 13.12
C VAL A 204 -3.96 -4.50 12.39
N LEU A 205 -3.24 -3.99 11.40
CA LEU A 205 -2.26 -4.72 10.61
C LEU A 205 -0.86 -4.60 11.23
N LEU A 206 -0.41 -3.37 11.53
CA LEU A 206 0.90 -3.09 12.11
C LEU A 206 0.84 -1.95 13.13
N LEU A 207 1.77 -1.98 14.08
CA LEU A 207 2.02 -0.95 15.08
C LEU A 207 3.50 -0.60 15.04
N ASN A 208 3.83 0.68 15.20
CA ASN A 208 5.21 1.06 15.53
C ASN A 208 5.43 0.98 17.05
N ALA A 209 6.68 1.00 17.49
CA ALA A 209 7.03 0.92 18.91
C ALA A 209 6.37 2.00 19.78
N ALA A 210 6.14 3.20 19.24
CA ALA A 210 5.46 4.28 19.94
C ALA A 210 3.96 3.98 20.15
N ALA A 211 3.29 3.36 19.16
CA ALA A 211 1.90 2.93 19.29
C ALA A 211 1.76 1.79 20.29
N GLU A 212 2.65 0.80 20.27
CA GLU A 212 2.65 -0.28 21.26
C GLU A 212 2.77 0.27 22.68
N ALA A 213 3.76 1.16 22.92
CA ALA A 213 3.96 1.77 24.23
C ALA A 213 2.77 2.63 24.67
N LEU A 214 2.13 3.37 23.76
CA LEU A 214 0.95 4.18 24.05
C LEU A 214 -0.25 3.29 24.42
N LEU A 215 -0.50 2.23 23.64
CA LEU A 215 -1.63 1.32 23.85
C LEU A 215 -1.48 0.48 25.12
N GLN A 216 -0.24 0.15 25.51
CA GLN A 216 0.06 -0.51 26.78
C GLN A 216 -0.31 0.33 28.00
N GLN A 217 -0.27 1.67 27.92
CA GLN A 217 -0.70 2.55 29.01
C GLN A 217 -2.22 2.47 29.23
N ALA A 218 -2.99 2.06 28.21
CA ALA A 218 -4.45 1.99 28.23
C ALA A 218 -5.13 3.28 28.74
N ASP A 219 -4.54 4.45 28.48
CA ASP A 219 -4.99 5.73 29.01
C ASP A 219 -5.89 6.47 28.00
N GLY A 220 -6.99 5.85 27.62
CA GLY A 220 -8.04 6.45 26.77
C GLY A 220 -8.21 5.81 25.40
N ILE A 221 -7.17 5.15 24.87
CA ILE A 221 -7.20 4.36 23.63
C ILE A 221 -6.64 2.96 23.94
N PHE A 222 -7.25 1.92 23.39
CA PHE A 222 -6.85 0.53 23.59
C PHE A 222 -7.18 -0.34 22.36
N LEU A 223 -6.65 -1.56 22.33
CA LEU A 223 -7.01 -2.58 21.33
C LEU A 223 -8.15 -3.46 21.83
N SER A 224 -9.15 -3.68 20.99
CA SER A 224 -10.22 -4.62 21.27
C SER A 224 -9.68 -6.06 21.39
N ARG A 225 -10.24 -6.83 22.32
CA ARG A 225 -9.89 -8.25 22.52
C ARG A 225 -10.76 -9.12 21.62
N SER A 226 -10.36 -9.24 20.37
CA SER A 226 -11.02 -10.09 19.36
C SER A 226 -9.96 -10.79 18.52
N GLU A 227 -10.39 -11.76 17.69
CA GLU A 227 -9.50 -12.39 16.70
C GLU A 227 -8.92 -11.37 15.68
N ARG A 228 -9.56 -10.20 15.56
CA ARG A 228 -9.16 -9.10 14.69
C ARG A 228 -9.12 -7.80 15.50
N PRO A 229 -8.00 -7.52 16.18
CA PRO A 229 -7.92 -6.38 17.08
C PRO A 229 -8.16 -5.08 16.31
N SER A 230 -8.96 -4.19 16.89
CA SER A 230 -9.28 -2.88 16.35
C SER A 230 -9.04 -1.81 17.41
N LEU A 231 -8.79 -0.57 16.97
CA LEU A 231 -8.65 0.55 17.91
C LEU A 231 -10.01 0.95 18.48
N ALA A 232 -10.06 1.13 19.79
CA ALA A 232 -11.22 1.60 20.52
C ALA A 232 -10.80 2.67 21.55
N ALA A 233 -11.75 3.52 21.95
CA ALA A 233 -11.54 4.50 23.01
C ALA A 233 -12.32 4.10 24.27
N HIS A 234 -11.81 4.46 25.46
CA HIS A 234 -12.47 4.13 26.75
C HIS A 234 -13.84 4.80 26.90
N ILE A 235 -14.01 6.01 26.37
CA ILE A 235 -15.28 6.73 26.41
C ILE A 235 -16.14 6.28 25.22
N SER A 236 -17.30 5.68 25.48
CA SER A 236 -18.16 5.07 24.46
C SER A 236 -18.50 6.02 23.30
N LYS A 237 -18.85 7.27 23.60
CA LYS A 237 -19.16 8.28 22.57
C LYS A 237 -17.96 8.54 21.64
N THR A 238 -16.77 8.63 22.21
CA THR A 238 -15.52 8.83 21.46
C THR A 238 -15.13 7.58 20.69
N SER A 239 -15.38 6.40 21.26
CA SER A 239 -15.13 5.11 20.60
C SER A 239 -15.98 4.94 19.35
N ILE A 240 -17.27 5.30 19.42
CA ILE A 240 -18.18 5.31 18.26
C ILE A 240 -17.69 6.30 17.19
N ARG A 241 -17.25 7.50 17.60
CA ARG A 241 -16.69 8.48 16.65
C ARG A 241 -15.43 7.98 15.97
N LEU A 242 -14.51 7.37 16.73
CA LEU A 242 -13.28 6.77 16.20
C LEU A 242 -13.61 5.66 15.19
N ALA A 243 -14.47 4.71 15.55
CA ALA A 243 -14.88 3.62 14.67
C ALA A 243 -15.55 4.13 13.38
N ASN A 244 -16.41 5.16 13.48
CA ASN A 244 -17.03 5.77 12.31
C ASN A 244 -16.02 6.46 11.39
N ALA A 245 -15.05 7.19 11.95
CA ALA A 245 -14.02 7.84 11.16
C ALA A 245 -13.10 6.83 10.46
N ILE A 246 -12.74 5.73 11.13
CA ILE A 246 -11.99 4.61 10.50
C ILE A 246 -12.80 4.02 9.36
N ARG A 247 -14.09 3.76 9.56
CA ARG A 247 -14.98 3.22 8.52
C ARG A 247 -15.09 4.16 7.31
N GLN A 248 -15.24 5.48 7.53
CA GLN A 248 -15.25 6.45 6.43
C GLN A 248 -13.91 6.49 5.68
N ALA A 249 -12.80 6.42 6.42
CA ALA A 249 -11.48 6.35 5.79
C ALA A 249 -11.30 5.11 4.91
N LEU A 250 -11.85 3.96 5.32
CA LEU A 250 -11.85 2.75 4.52
C LEU A 250 -12.67 2.90 3.23
N LEU A 251 -13.83 3.55 3.27
CA LEU A 251 -14.64 3.82 2.07
C LEU A 251 -13.88 4.71 1.07
N ILE A 252 -13.19 5.75 1.56
CA ILE A 252 -12.34 6.61 0.71
C ILE A 252 -11.15 5.84 0.14
N ALA A 253 -10.53 4.99 0.94
CA ALA A 253 -9.46 4.11 0.47
C ALA A 253 -9.95 3.08 -0.57
N ASP A 254 -11.25 2.79 -0.61
CA ASP A 254 -11.87 1.98 -1.67
C ASP A 254 -12.32 2.82 -2.89
N GLY A 255 -12.07 4.13 -2.89
CA GLY A 255 -12.34 5.04 -4.02
C GLY A 255 -13.66 5.82 -3.94
N GLU A 256 -14.37 5.78 -2.80
CA GLU A 256 -15.59 6.57 -2.63
C GLU A 256 -15.28 8.05 -2.35
N ASP A 257 -15.97 8.94 -3.06
CA ASP A 257 -15.90 10.39 -2.83
C ASP A 257 -16.90 10.80 -1.74
N THR A 258 -16.44 10.82 -0.49
CA THR A 258 -17.27 11.17 0.68
C THR A 258 -16.57 12.20 1.56
N PRO A 259 -17.32 13.12 2.21
CA PRO A 259 -16.74 14.07 3.16
C PRO A 259 -16.07 13.34 4.34
N PHE A 260 -14.85 13.75 4.66
CA PHE A 260 -14.04 13.10 5.68
C PHE A 260 -13.37 14.08 6.63
N ASP A 261 -13.70 13.91 7.91
CA ASP A 261 -13.03 14.57 9.03
C ASP A 261 -12.14 13.54 9.73
N GLY A 262 -10.88 13.49 9.30
CA GLY A 262 -9.89 12.55 9.80
C GLY A 262 -9.28 12.94 11.14
N ALA A 263 -9.66 14.06 11.76
CA ALA A 263 -9.05 14.56 12.98
C ALA A 263 -9.96 14.35 14.20
N LEU A 264 -9.45 13.67 15.23
CA LEU A 264 -10.17 13.47 16.50
C LEU A 264 -9.31 13.88 17.69
N SER A 265 -9.98 14.33 18.75
CA SER A 265 -9.38 14.51 20.07
C SER A 265 -9.94 13.46 21.02
N ILE A 266 -9.06 12.69 21.68
CA ILE A 266 -9.44 11.61 22.59
C ILE A 266 -8.96 11.96 24.00
N SER A 267 -9.93 12.25 24.89
CA SER A 267 -9.67 12.50 26.30
C SER A 267 -9.13 11.28 27.02
N ARG A 268 -8.27 11.53 28.00
CA ARG A 268 -7.55 10.51 28.76
C ARG A 268 -8.17 10.38 30.17
N PRO A 269 -8.45 9.16 30.66
CA PRO A 269 -8.88 8.94 32.04
C PRO A 269 -7.94 9.54 33.10
N SER A 270 -6.64 9.60 32.82
CA SER A 270 -5.64 10.23 33.70
C SER A 270 -5.82 11.74 33.90
N GLY A 271 -6.63 12.41 33.06
CA GLY A 271 -6.77 13.87 33.05
C GLY A 271 -5.63 14.62 32.35
N LEU A 272 -4.67 13.90 31.77
CA LEU A 272 -3.63 14.48 30.91
C LEU A 272 -4.22 15.07 29.62
N PRO A 273 -3.49 15.97 28.94
CA PRO A 273 -3.95 16.55 27.67
C PRO A 273 -4.40 15.45 26.68
N PRO A 274 -5.51 15.66 25.95
CA PRO A 274 -6.08 14.64 25.09
C PRO A 274 -5.11 14.24 23.96
N TYR A 275 -5.19 12.98 23.54
CA TYR A 275 -4.51 12.54 22.33
C TYR A 275 -5.12 13.21 21.10
N LEU A 276 -4.26 13.61 20.16
CA LEU A 276 -4.69 14.09 18.85
C LEU A 276 -4.52 12.94 17.86
N VAL A 277 -5.62 12.46 17.30
CA VAL A 277 -5.67 11.34 16.37
C VAL A 277 -5.93 11.86 14.98
N MET A 278 -5.04 11.54 14.05
CA MET A 278 -5.18 11.81 12.62
C MET A 278 -5.36 10.49 11.89
N ILE A 279 -6.41 10.38 11.10
CA ILE A 279 -6.75 9.22 10.30
C ILE A 279 -6.54 9.61 8.85
N THR A 280 -5.71 8.85 8.14
CA THR A 280 -5.32 9.11 6.75
C THR A 280 -5.67 7.89 5.91
N PRO A 281 -6.67 7.97 5.02
CA PRO A 281 -6.92 6.97 4.00
C PRO A 281 -5.69 6.80 3.13
N LEU A 282 -5.28 5.56 2.92
CA LEU A 282 -4.23 5.22 1.97
C LEU A 282 -4.93 4.78 0.71
N ALA A 283 -4.90 5.63 -0.32
CA ALA A 283 -5.34 5.19 -1.64
C ALA A 283 -4.55 3.93 -2.02
N PRO A 284 -5.18 2.94 -2.68
CA PRO A 284 -4.47 1.83 -3.28
C PRO A 284 -3.37 2.46 -4.13
N THR A 285 -2.12 2.06 -3.90
CA THR A 285 -1.03 2.52 -4.73
C THR A 285 -1.31 2.06 -6.14
N ALA A 286 -1.77 2.98 -6.98
CA ALA A 286 -1.60 2.83 -8.41
C ALA A 286 -0.09 2.68 -8.61
N VAL A 287 0.33 1.59 -9.26
CA VAL A 287 1.72 1.25 -9.69
C VAL A 287 2.30 0.05 -8.94
N SER A 288 1.79 -1.14 -9.28
CA SER A 288 2.43 -2.05 -10.23
C SER A 288 1.36 -2.97 -10.80
N ILE A 289 1.47 -3.35 -12.07
CA ILE A 289 0.42 -4.05 -12.82
C ILE A 289 0.11 -5.45 -12.20
N TRP A 290 1.01 -5.94 -11.34
CA TRP A 290 0.92 -7.21 -10.60
C TRP A 290 0.56 -7.04 -9.11
N ASP A 291 0.22 -5.83 -8.69
CA ASP A 291 0.06 -5.45 -7.28
C ASP A 291 -1.22 -5.97 -6.61
N ALA A 292 -1.85 -6.99 -7.17
CA ALA A 292 -2.92 -7.76 -6.52
C ALA A 292 -2.50 -8.50 -5.24
N VAL A 293 -1.33 -8.21 -4.68
CA VAL A 293 -1.06 -8.38 -3.25
C VAL A 293 -1.00 -7.00 -2.63
N ASP A 294 -2.14 -6.36 -2.53
CA ASP A 294 -2.31 -5.24 -1.63
C ASP A 294 -1.54 -5.46 -0.31
N SER A 295 -0.79 -4.47 0.17
CA SER A 295 -0.16 -4.51 1.50
C SER A 295 -1.15 -4.78 2.63
N GLY A 296 -2.45 -4.77 2.34
CA GLY A 296 -3.57 -4.91 3.24
C GLY A 296 -3.91 -3.57 3.88
N ALA A 297 -2.92 -2.69 4.06
CA ALA A 297 -3.07 -1.39 4.67
C ALA A 297 -3.97 -0.48 3.84
N ARG A 298 -5.04 0.01 4.45
CA ARG A 298 -5.98 0.98 3.87
C ARG A 298 -6.03 2.29 4.62
N VAL A 299 -5.63 2.30 5.89
CA VAL A 299 -5.68 3.49 6.72
C VAL A 299 -4.44 3.56 7.58
N LEU A 300 -3.79 4.73 7.60
CA LEU A 300 -2.78 5.10 8.59
C LEU A 300 -3.45 5.93 9.68
N ILE A 301 -3.28 5.52 10.93
CA ILE A 301 -3.73 6.29 12.10
C ILE A 301 -2.49 6.76 12.84
N HIS A 302 -2.36 8.08 12.95
CA HIS A 302 -1.29 8.76 13.66
C HIS A 302 -1.83 9.36 14.95
N ILE A 303 -1.27 8.96 16.09
CA ILE A 303 -1.71 9.37 17.43
C ILE A 303 -0.59 10.19 18.08
N VAL A 304 -0.86 11.47 18.28
CA VAL A 304 0.06 12.40 18.94
C VAL A 304 -0.30 12.48 20.42
N ASP A 305 0.66 12.16 21.27
CA ASP A 305 0.64 12.50 22.70
C ASP A 305 1.35 13.84 22.92
N PRO A 306 0.61 14.93 23.25
CA PRO A 306 1.20 16.25 23.46
C PRO A 306 2.27 16.27 24.57
N GLU A 307 2.12 15.45 25.61
CA GLU A 307 3.06 15.40 26.72
C GLU A 307 4.35 14.68 26.32
N ALA A 308 4.24 13.52 25.67
CA ALA A 308 5.39 12.82 25.13
C ALA A 308 6.13 13.66 24.07
N LYS A 309 5.40 14.37 23.22
CA LYS A 309 5.97 15.29 22.23
C LYS A 309 6.79 16.39 22.89
N THR A 310 6.26 17.02 23.94
CA THR A 310 6.96 18.05 24.71
C THR A 310 8.23 17.50 25.36
N ARG A 311 8.15 16.30 25.99
CA ARG A 311 9.32 15.64 26.58
C ARG A 311 10.40 15.30 25.54
N ARG A 312 10.01 14.75 24.38
CA ARG A 312 10.94 14.44 23.28
C ARG A 312 11.64 15.70 22.75
N GLN A 313 10.88 16.78 22.54
CA GLN A 313 11.47 18.05 22.10
C GLN A 313 12.50 18.57 23.11
N ALA A 314 12.21 18.48 24.41
CA ALA A 314 13.16 18.85 25.45
C ALA A 314 14.43 17.99 25.40
N GLN A 315 14.32 16.67 25.31
CA GLN A 315 15.45 15.75 25.20
C GLN A 315 16.30 16.02 23.95
N GLN A 316 15.65 16.31 22.81
CA GLN A 316 16.32 16.62 21.56
C GLN A 316 17.10 17.95 21.64
N LEU A 317 16.53 18.98 22.28
CA LEU A 317 17.24 20.25 22.53
C LEU A 317 18.46 20.06 23.43
N GLN A 318 18.36 19.22 24.45
CA GLN A 318 19.50 18.85 25.31
C GLN A 318 20.60 18.17 24.49
N HIS A 319 20.22 17.21 23.65
CA HIS A 319 21.17 16.43 22.87
C HIS A 319 21.88 17.27 21.79
N ILE A 320 21.14 18.06 21.01
CA ILE A 320 21.69 18.83 19.87
C ILE A 320 22.60 19.97 20.34
N PHE A 321 22.19 20.70 21.38
CA PHE A 321 22.87 21.92 21.82
C PHE A 321 23.61 21.78 23.15
N GLY A 322 23.60 20.60 23.77
CA GLY A 322 24.20 20.39 25.10
C GLY A 322 23.54 21.27 26.18
N LEU A 323 22.25 21.59 26.04
CA LEU A 323 21.52 22.35 27.05
C LEU A 323 21.38 21.52 28.33
N THR A 324 21.51 22.18 29.48
CA THR A 324 21.10 21.61 30.76
C THR A 324 19.58 21.55 30.86
N GLU A 325 19.05 20.83 31.85
CA GLU A 325 17.61 20.75 32.08
C GLU A 325 16.97 22.13 32.34
N ALA A 326 17.62 22.99 33.12
CA ALA A 326 17.15 24.35 33.40
C ALA A 326 17.15 25.23 32.13
N GLU A 327 18.22 25.15 31.33
CA GLU A 327 18.31 25.88 30.05
C GLU A 327 17.25 25.39 29.05
N THR A 328 16.98 24.08 29.02
CA THR A 328 15.98 23.46 28.14
C THR A 328 14.58 23.93 28.48
N ARG A 329 14.23 24.00 29.77
CA ARG A 329 12.93 24.52 30.23
C ARG A 329 12.73 25.97 29.79
N VAL A 330 13.75 26.82 29.93
CA VAL A 330 13.69 28.21 29.45
C VAL A 330 13.59 28.27 27.93
N ALA A 331 14.39 27.48 27.21
CA ALA A 331 14.39 27.42 25.75
C ALA A 331 13.02 26.98 25.19
N ALA A 332 12.42 25.91 25.73
CA ALA A 332 11.12 25.41 25.31
C ALA A 332 10.02 26.48 25.45
N LEU A 333 9.97 27.20 26.58
CA LEU A 333 8.98 28.27 26.80
C LEU A 333 9.20 29.47 25.87
N ILE A 334 10.46 29.81 25.56
CA ILE A 334 10.77 30.81 24.51
C ILE A 334 10.27 30.32 23.14
N GLY A 335 10.45 29.04 22.83
CA GLY A 335 9.93 28.42 21.59
C GLY A 335 8.40 28.43 21.50
N SER A 336 7.70 28.37 22.64
CA SER A 336 6.24 28.55 22.73
C SER A 336 5.80 30.01 22.68
N GLY A 337 6.71 30.97 22.51
CA GLY A 337 6.40 32.39 22.35
C GLY A 337 6.27 33.20 23.65
N MET A 338 6.60 32.64 24.82
CA MET A 338 6.54 33.38 26.08
C MET A 338 7.67 34.41 26.21
N ASN A 339 7.38 35.51 26.90
CA ASN A 339 8.39 36.52 27.26
C ASN A 339 9.12 36.19 28.58
N LEU A 340 10.28 36.83 28.81
CA LEU A 340 11.12 36.54 29.98
C LEU A 340 10.39 36.71 31.34
N PRO A 341 9.58 37.77 31.57
CA PRO A 341 8.78 37.89 32.79
C PRO A 341 7.75 36.77 32.99
N GLU A 342 7.09 36.31 31.92
CA GLU A 342 6.16 35.18 31.97
C GLU A 342 6.89 33.88 32.33
N ILE A 343 8.05 33.65 31.72
CA ILE A 343 8.88 32.47 32.01
C ILE A 343 9.32 32.45 33.47
N ALA A 344 9.72 33.61 34.02
CA ALA A 344 10.09 33.73 35.43
C ALA A 344 8.94 33.31 36.35
N ARG A 345 7.72 33.74 36.02
CA ARG A 345 6.50 33.40 36.76
C ARG A 345 6.16 31.91 36.64
N VAL A 346 6.19 31.36 35.43
CA VAL A 346 5.87 29.94 35.15
C VAL A 346 6.85 29.00 35.84
N LEU A 347 8.14 29.34 35.83
CA LEU A 347 9.19 28.51 36.41
C LEU A 347 9.43 28.78 37.91
N GLY A 348 8.82 29.81 38.49
CA GLY A 348 9.01 30.19 39.89
C GLY A 348 10.44 30.66 40.22
N ILE A 349 11.13 31.30 39.27
CA ILE A 349 12.51 31.78 39.43
C ILE A 349 12.64 33.28 39.16
N SER A 350 13.73 33.90 39.61
CA SER A 350 13.92 35.34 39.40
C SER A 350 14.12 35.69 37.92
N SER A 351 13.67 36.87 37.51
CA SER A 351 13.91 37.39 36.15
C SER A 351 15.40 37.44 35.78
N ASN A 352 16.29 37.64 36.78
CA ASN A 352 17.73 37.63 36.58
C ASN A 352 18.26 36.21 36.28
N THR A 353 17.69 35.21 36.95
CA THR A 353 17.98 33.79 36.70
C THR A 353 17.54 33.38 35.30
N VAL A 354 16.34 33.80 34.85
CA VAL A 354 15.87 33.56 33.48
C VAL A 354 16.83 34.19 32.46
N LYS A 355 17.20 35.47 32.64
CA LYS A 355 18.17 36.16 31.76
C LYS A 355 19.51 35.41 31.68
N THR A 356 19.99 34.88 32.80
CA THR A 356 21.23 34.10 32.87
C THR A 356 21.11 32.81 32.04
N HIS A 357 20.02 32.06 32.21
CA HIS A 357 19.77 30.84 31.41
C HIS A 357 19.61 31.17 29.93
N THR A 358 18.89 32.23 29.56
CA THR A 358 18.75 32.69 28.18
C THR A 358 20.09 33.04 27.55
N GLY A 359 20.98 33.73 28.28
CA GLY A 359 22.34 34.02 27.81
C GLY A 359 23.18 32.76 27.57
N ARG A 360 23.05 31.75 28.44
CA ARG A 360 23.70 30.44 28.23
C ARG A 360 23.11 29.70 27.03
N CYS A 361 21.79 29.75 26.84
CA CYS A 361 21.15 29.20 25.63
C CYS A 361 21.71 29.87 24.36
N PHE A 362 21.88 31.19 24.34
CA PHE A 362 22.50 31.90 23.21
C PHE A 362 23.92 31.41 22.93
N GLY A 363 24.75 31.29 23.97
CA GLY A 363 26.12 30.76 23.83
C GLY A 363 26.16 29.34 23.25
N LYS A 364 25.27 28.45 23.72
CA LYS A 364 25.23 27.04 23.30
C LYS A 364 24.56 26.80 21.94
N THR A 365 23.62 27.65 21.55
CA THR A 365 22.88 27.52 20.28
C THR A 365 23.45 28.39 19.17
N GLY A 366 24.38 29.30 19.47
CA GLY A 366 25.00 30.22 18.50
C GLY A 366 24.09 31.38 18.07
N VAL A 367 22.88 31.50 18.62
CA VAL A 367 21.96 32.60 18.29
C VAL A 367 22.19 33.81 19.19
N ARG A 368 21.75 35.00 18.74
CA ARG A 368 22.01 36.28 19.41
C ARG A 368 20.76 37.00 19.93
N SER A 369 19.57 36.41 19.80
CA SER A 369 18.32 37.03 20.27
C SER A 369 17.27 35.99 20.65
N GLN A 370 16.31 36.39 21.49
CA GLN A 370 15.19 35.55 21.90
C GLN A 370 14.35 35.13 20.67
N ALA A 371 14.09 36.07 19.75
CA ALA A 371 13.38 35.76 18.51
C ALA A 371 14.15 34.77 17.62
N ALA A 372 15.49 34.87 17.56
CA ALA A 372 16.30 33.91 16.82
C ALA A 372 16.29 32.52 17.49
N LEU A 373 16.33 32.46 18.82
CA LEU A 373 16.20 31.22 19.58
C LEU A 373 14.82 30.58 19.38
N ALA A 374 13.74 31.36 19.45
CA ALA A 374 12.38 30.89 19.21
C ALA A 374 12.23 30.29 17.80
N ARG A 375 12.75 30.98 16.77
CA ARG A 375 12.75 30.46 15.39
C ARG A 375 13.55 29.18 15.25
N LEU A 376 14.74 29.11 15.87
CA LEU A 376 15.59 27.92 15.82
C LEU A 376 14.89 26.72 16.46
N ILE A 377 14.25 26.91 17.63
CA ILE A 377 13.52 25.83 18.31
C ILE A 377 12.30 25.39 17.49
N ALA A 378 11.58 26.33 16.89
CA ALA A 378 10.43 26.03 16.03
C ALA A 378 10.83 25.32 14.72
N SER A 379 12.06 25.53 14.22
CA SER A 379 12.54 24.93 12.98
C SER A 379 13.14 23.53 13.14
N ILE A 380 13.30 23.04 14.37
CA ILE A 380 13.85 21.70 14.61
C ILE A 380 12.71 20.68 14.48
N PRO A 381 12.76 19.79 13.47
CA PRO A 381 11.79 18.70 13.37
C PRO A 381 11.98 17.77 14.57
N ILE A 382 10.86 17.35 15.18
CA ILE A 382 10.88 16.38 16.28
C ILE A 382 11.20 15.03 15.65
N ALA A 383 12.42 14.53 15.86
CA ALA A 383 12.86 13.28 15.27
C ALA A 383 12.25 12.08 16.01
N GLY A 384 11.90 11.02 15.27
CA GLY A 384 11.50 9.75 15.85
C GLY A 384 12.67 9.12 16.60
N ASN A 385 12.39 8.59 17.80
CA ASN A 385 13.41 7.91 18.59
C ASN A 385 13.64 6.53 17.96
N ARG A 386 14.72 6.39 17.18
CA ARG A 386 15.08 5.10 16.59
C ARG A 386 15.75 4.25 17.68
N PRO A 387 15.14 3.13 18.13
CA PRO A 387 15.88 2.21 18.98
C PRO A 387 17.11 1.71 18.22
N ALA A 388 18.28 1.74 18.88
CA ALA A 388 19.49 1.19 18.32
C ALA A 388 19.22 -0.29 17.98
N THR A 389 19.37 -0.65 16.71
CA THR A 389 19.35 -2.05 16.31
C THR A 389 20.43 -2.76 17.12
N PRO A 390 20.13 -3.81 17.91
CA PRO A 390 21.17 -4.50 18.64
C PRO A 390 22.19 -4.98 17.62
N SER A 391 23.41 -4.41 17.71
CA SER A 391 24.53 -4.84 16.90
C SER A 391 24.66 -6.34 17.12
N ARG A 392 24.43 -7.13 16.07
CA ARG A 392 24.83 -8.55 16.03
C ARG A 392 26.29 -8.57 16.43
N THR A 393 26.55 -8.90 17.68
CA THR A 393 27.89 -9.10 18.20
C THR A 393 28.46 -10.26 17.40
N ASN A 394 29.36 -9.92 16.48
CA ASN A 394 30.18 -10.85 15.75
C ASN A 394 30.79 -11.81 16.77
N GLY A 395 30.35 -13.06 16.74
CA GLY A 395 30.99 -14.17 17.42
C GLY A 395 32.40 -14.33 16.89
N LYS A 396 33.34 -13.61 17.51
CA LYS A 396 34.77 -13.84 17.37
C LYS A 396 35.26 -14.65 18.57
N SER A 397 35.74 -15.84 18.24
CA SER A 397 36.90 -16.48 18.87
C SER A 397 36.71 -17.20 20.20
N ARG A 398 36.66 -18.52 20.14
CA ARG A 398 37.44 -19.38 21.04
C ARG A 398 38.32 -20.32 20.21
N PRO A 399 39.65 -20.19 20.24
CA PRO A 399 40.55 -21.27 19.89
C PRO A 399 41.00 -22.02 21.16
N ARG A 400 41.09 -23.36 21.04
CA ARG A 400 41.91 -24.30 21.85
C ARG A 400 41.55 -24.39 23.35
N GLN A 401 41.75 -25.47 24.10
CA GLN A 401 42.47 -26.74 23.96
C GLN A 401 42.06 -27.61 25.18
N SER A 402 41.87 -28.91 24.99
CA SER A 402 42.43 -30.01 25.80
C SER A 402 41.87 -31.33 25.29
#